data_AF-A0A2P4SR89-F1
#
_entry.id   AF-A0A2P4SR89-F1
#
_cell.length_a   1.000
_cell.length_b   1.000
_cell.length_c   1.000
_cell.angle_alpha   90.00
_cell.angle_beta   90.00
_cell.angle_gamma   90.00
#
_symmetry.space_group_name_H-M   'P 1'
#
loop_
_entity.id
_entity.type
_entity.pdbx_description
1 polymer ?
#
loop_
_entity_poly.entity_id
_entity_poly.type
_entity_poly.pdbx_seq_one_letter_code
_entity_poly.pdbx_strand_id
1 'polypeptide(L)'
;VDFGFAKKIGFGKKTWTFCGTPEYVAPEIILNKGHDISADYWSLGILMYELLTGRWFEGFNWEGLRKGTLTPPIIPSVASPTDTSNFDSFPEDNDEPPPDDNSGWDIDF
;
A
#
# COMPACT_ATOMS: atom_id res chain seq x y z
N VAL A 1 1.41 2.66 -5.98
CA VAL A 1 0.40 1.91 -5.19
C VAL A 1 0.52 0.44 -5.55
N ASP A 2 0.39 -0.47 -4.59
CA ASP A 2 0.70 -1.89 -4.78
C ASP A 2 -0.24 -2.78 -3.94
N PHE A 3 -0.86 -3.78 -4.58
CA PHE A 3 -1.72 -4.79 -3.96
C PHE A 3 -1.11 -6.20 -4.04
N GLY A 4 0.19 -6.33 -4.36
CA GLY A 4 0.87 -7.62 -4.56
C GLY A 4 0.84 -8.56 -3.35
N PHE A 5 0.63 -8.04 -2.14
CA PHE A 5 0.45 -8.85 -0.93
C PHE A 5 -1.01 -8.94 -0.44
N ALA A 6 -1.94 -8.24 -1.09
CA ALA A 6 -3.35 -8.28 -0.69
C ALA A 6 -3.93 -9.68 -0.92
N LYS A 7 -4.72 -10.16 0.05
CA LYS A 7 -5.32 -11.49 -0.01
C LYS A 7 -6.70 -11.52 0.59
N LYS A 8 -7.64 -12.16 -0.11
CA LYS A 8 -8.98 -12.43 0.43
C LYS A 8 -8.91 -13.55 1.46
N ILE A 9 -9.30 -13.24 2.70
CA ILE A 9 -9.37 -14.20 3.81
C ILE A 9 -10.84 -14.53 4.10
N GLY A 10 -11.16 -15.82 4.22
CA GLY A 10 -12.51 -16.26 4.58
C GLY A 10 -12.89 -15.89 6.02
N PHE A 11 -14.18 -15.82 6.31
CA PHE A 11 -14.67 -15.51 7.67
C PHE A 11 -14.11 -16.51 8.70
N GLY A 12 -13.53 -16.00 9.79
CA GLY A 12 -12.90 -16.80 10.84
C GLY A 12 -11.65 -17.58 10.40
N LYS A 13 -11.06 -17.26 9.24
CA LYS A 13 -9.83 -17.87 8.73
C LYS A 13 -8.64 -16.95 8.92
N LYS A 14 -7.45 -17.52 8.79
CA LYS A 14 -6.15 -16.85 8.80
C LYS A 14 -5.35 -17.27 7.58
N THR A 15 -4.38 -16.45 7.18
CA THR A 15 -3.35 -16.78 6.18
C THR A 15 -1.96 -16.84 6.84
N TRP A 16 -0.98 -17.39 6.14
CA TRP A 16 0.31 -17.82 6.70
C TRP A 16 1.51 -17.44 5.83
N THR A 17 1.28 -16.81 4.68
CA THR A 17 2.37 -16.35 3.81
C THR A 17 3.21 -15.31 4.56
N PHE A 18 4.50 -15.57 4.72
CA PHE A 18 5.43 -14.57 5.26
C PHE A 18 5.77 -13.57 4.15
N CYS A 19 5.19 -12.38 4.21
CA CYS A 19 5.38 -11.31 3.24
C CYS A 19 5.23 -9.92 3.89
N GLY A 20 5.72 -8.89 3.23
CA GLY A 20 5.69 -7.50 3.70
C GLY A 20 7.09 -6.92 3.92
N THR A 21 7.15 -5.59 4.04
CA THR A 21 8.37 -4.85 4.34
C THR A 21 8.74 -5.04 5.81
N PRO A 22 9.96 -5.53 6.16
CA PRO A 22 10.32 -5.99 7.51
C PRO A 22 9.91 -5.05 8.66
N GLU A 23 10.01 -3.74 8.46
CA GLU A 23 9.70 -2.70 9.43
C GLU A 23 8.20 -2.61 9.78
N TYR A 24 7.33 -3.08 8.89
CA TYR A 24 5.86 -2.98 9.01
C TYR A 24 5.19 -4.32 9.33
N VAL A 25 5.95 -5.42 9.39
CA VAL A 25 5.42 -6.77 9.60
C VAL A 25 4.97 -6.95 11.07
N ALA A 26 3.74 -7.42 11.26
CA ALA A 26 3.16 -7.69 12.57
C ALA A 26 3.80 -8.91 13.27
N PRO A 27 3.86 -8.94 14.62
CA PRO A 27 4.53 -10.01 15.37
C PRO A 27 3.93 -11.40 15.12
N GLU A 28 2.62 -11.51 14.87
CA GLU A 28 1.96 -12.77 14.52
C GLU A 28 2.41 -13.35 13.18
N ILE A 29 2.87 -12.50 12.26
CA ILE A 29 3.46 -12.91 10.97
C ILE A 29 4.88 -13.43 11.21
N ILE A 30 5.70 -12.69 11.97
CA ILE A 30 7.08 -13.07 12.33
C ILE A 30 7.10 -14.40 13.08
N LEU A 31 6.18 -14.57 14.03
CA LEU A 31 6.05 -15.78 14.84
C LEU A 31 5.30 -16.90 14.11
N ASN A 32 4.88 -16.68 12.86
CA ASN A 32 4.11 -17.62 12.06
C ASN A 32 2.94 -18.22 12.85
N LYS A 33 2.09 -17.37 13.45
CA LYS A 33 0.89 -17.78 14.24
C LYS A 33 -0.41 -17.67 13.44
N GLY A 34 -0.30 -17.38 12.15
CA GLY A 34 -1.39 -17.03 11.26
C GLY A 34 -1.92 -15.62 11.52
N HIS A 35 -2.18 -14.88 10.45
CA HIS A 35 -2.62 -13.50 10.47
C HIS A 35 -3.93 -13.31 9.69
N ASP A 36 -4.64 -12.25 10.06
CA ASP A 36 -5.84 -11.76 9.39
C ASP A 36 -5.76 -10.22 9.27
N ILE A 37 -6.90 -9.55 9.07
CA ILE A 37 -6.96 -8.09 8.93
C ILE A 37 -6.35 -7.33 10.11
N SER A 38 -6.14 -7.97 11.27
CA SER A 38 -5.47 -7.35 12.42
C SER A 38 -4.07 -6.84 12.09
N ALA A 39 -3.37 -7.51 11.16
CA ALA A 39 -2.03 -7.11 10.72
C ALA A 39 -2.03 -5.73 10.04
N ASP A 40 -3.12 -5.34 9.36
CA ASP A 40 -3.24 -4.02 8.73
C ASP A 40 -3.26 -2.90 9.79
N TYR A 41 -3.92 -3.13 10.94
CA TYR A 41 -3.93 -2.17 12.04
C TYR A 41 -2.55 -2.02 12.70
N TRP A 42 -1.75 -3.09 12.72
CA TRP A 42 -0.35 -3.00 13.16
C TRP A 42 0.47 -2.10 12.23
N SER A 43 0.42 -2.37 10.92
CA SER A 43 1.14 -1.57 9.92
C SER A 43 0.66 -0.11 9.89
N LEU A 44 -0.63 0.14 10.15
CA LEU A 44 -1.16 1.48 10.35
C LEU A 44 -0.50 2.19 11.55
N GLY A 45 -0.26 1.48 12.65
CA GLY A 45 0.45 2.00 13.81
C GLY A 45 1.89 2.40 13.50
N ILE A 46 2.61 1.57 12.75
CA ILE A 46 3.98 1.87 12.28
C ILE A 46 3.99 3.09 11.36
N LEU A 47 3.09 3.12 10.36
CA LEU A 47 2.94 4.25 9.44
C LEU A 47 2.61 5.55 10.19
N MET A 48 1.69 5.51 11.15
CA MET A 48 1.38 6.67 11.98
C MET A 48 2.58 7.12 12.79
N TYR A 49 3.35 6.21 13.39
CA TYR A 49 4.55 6.58 14.14
C TYR A 49 5.60 7.27 13.26
N GLU A 50 5.81 6.75 12.04
CA GLU A 50 6.73 7.34 11.06
C GLU A 50 6.28 8.73 10.60
N LEU A 51 4.98 8.93 10.40
CA LEU A 51 4.41 10.18 9.91
C LEU A 51 4.13 11.22 11.02
N LEU A 52 3.89 10.80 12.27
CA LEU A 52 3.21 11.60 13.30
C LEU A 52 3.90 11.56 14.67
N THR A 53 5.12 12.07 14.79
CA THR A 53 5.65 12.45 16.12
C THR A 53 4.88 13.61 16.82
N GLY A 54 3.57 13.79 16.57
CA GLY A 54 2.65 14.80 17.13
C GLY A 54 1.15 14.39 17.15
N ARG A 55 0.31 15.07 17.98
CA ARG A 55 -1.03 14.63 18.46
C ARG A 55 -2.10 14.33 17.40
N TRP A 56 -3.01 13.41 17.78
CA TRP A 56 -3.56 12.38 16.91
C TRP A 56 -4.74 12.78 15.99
N PHE A 57 -5.96 13.11 16.46
CA PHE A 57 -7.10 13.41 15.54
C PHE A 57 -8.21 14.27 16.16
N GLU A 58 -7.92 15.00 17.24
CA GLU A 58 -8.94 15.86 17.86
C GLU A 58 -9.35 16.98 16.90
N GLY A 59 -10.63 17.02 16.56
CA GLY A 59 -11.19 17.99 15.59
C GLY A 59 -11.01 17.64 14.11
N PHE A 60 -10.51 16.44 13.77
CA PHE A 60 -10.34 16.05 12.37
C PHE A 60 -11.69 15.79 11.67
N ASN A 61 -11.91 16.44 10.51
CA ASN A 61 -13.15 16.32 9.75
C ASN A 61 -13.16 15.09 8.82
N TRP A 62 -13.52 13.93 9.37
CA TRP A 62 -13.66 12.67 8.63
C TRP A 62 -14.71 12.70 7.50
N GLU A 63 -15.76 13.52 7.63
CA GLU A 63 -16.77 13.66 6.59
C GLU A 63 -16.24 14.47 5.41
N GLY A 64 -15.52 15.55 5.69
CA GLY A 64 -14.85 16.37 4.68
C GLY A 64 -13.79 15.59 3.91
N LEU A 65 -13.04 14.72 4.58
CA LEU A 65 -12.10 13.80 3.93
C LEU A 65 -12.83 12.87 2.93
N ARG A 66 -13.89 12.19 3.38
CA ARG A 66 -14.67 11.26 2.52
C ARG A 66 -15.34 11.96 1.34
N LYS A 67 -15.75 13.22 1.50
CA LYS A 67 -16.38 14.04 0.46
C LYS A 67 -15.39 14.80 -0.42
N GLY A 68 -14.09 14.73 -0.12
CA GLY A 68 -13.06 15.49 -0.84
C GLY A 68 -13.14 17.01 -0.63
N THR A 69 -13.82 17.49 0.42
CA THR A 69 -13.93 18.93 0.73
C THR A 69 -12.86 19.42 1.71
N LEU A 70 -12.09 18.49 2.29
CA LEU A 70 -10.96 18.82 3.14
C LEU A 70 -9.75 19.19 2.27
N THR A 71 -9.19 20.38 2.46
CA THR A 71 -7.96 20.78 1.76
C THR A 71 -6.81 19.90 2.23
N PRO A 72 -6.07 19.23 1.31
CA PRO A 72 -4.93 18.40 1.70
C PRO A 72 -3.79 19.29 2.24
N PRO A 73 -2.96 18.77 3.16
CA PRO A 73 -1.85 19.54 3.73
C PRO A 73 -0.75 19.86 2.70
N ILE A 74 -0.63 19.04 1.66
CA ILE A 74 0.29 19.22 0.54
C ILE A 74 -0.54 19.22 -0.74
N ILE A 75 -0.49 20.33 -1.49
CA ILE A 75 -1.16 20.47 -2.79
C ILE A 75 -0.06 20.40 -3.87
N PRO A 76 0.06 19.27 -4.60
CA PRO A 76 1.03 19.18 -5.70
C PRO A 76 0.60 20.08 -6.86
N SER A 77 1.59 20.68 -7.53
CA SER A 77 1.36 21.38 -8.80
C SER A 77 1.40 20.37 -9.94
N VAL A 78 0.33 20.30 -10.72
CA VAL A 78 0.22 19.42 -11.90
C VAL A 78 -0.32 20.26 -13.06
N ALA A 79 0.51 20.49 -14.08
CA ALA A 79 0.19 21.39 -15.18
C ALA A 79 -0.71 20.75 -16.26
N SER A 80 -0.61 19.43 -16.44
CA SER A 80 -1.36 18.69 -17.46
C SER A 80 -1.49 17.20 -17.09
N PRO A 81 -2.38 16.43 -17.75
CA PRO A 81 -2.50 14.98 -17.51
C PRO A 81 -1.23 14.17 -17.81
N THR A 82 -0.26 14.73 -18.54
CA THR A 82 1.03 14.09 -18.88
C THR A 82 2.20 14.65 -18.08
N ASP A 83 1.93 15.50 -17.08
CA ASP A 83 2.96 16.08 -16.23
C ASP A 83 3.47 15.05 -15.20
N THR A 84 4.72 14.64 -15.36
CA THR A 84 5.40 13.69 -14.47
C THR A 84 6.35 14.36 -13.47
N SER A 85 6.30 15.69 -13.30
CA SER A 85 7.25 16.46 -12.50
C SER A 85 7.29 16.15 -11.01
N ASN A 86 6.24 15.52 -10.46
CA ASN A 86 6.19 15.06 -9.06
C ASN A 86 6.72 13.62 -8.87
N PHE A 87 7.29 13.01 -9.92
CA PHE A 87 7.93 11.70 -9.90
C PHE A 87 9.42 11.83 -10.24
N ASP A 88 10.21 10.86 -9.79
CA ASP A 88 11.61 10.75 -10.19
C ASP A 88 11.74 10.45 -11.69
N SER A 89 12.84 10.89 -12.30
CA SER A 89 13.17 10.57 -13.69
C SER A 89 13.90 9.24 -13.77
N PHE A 90 13.38 8.32 -14.58
CA PHE A 90 14.00 7.03 -14.88
C PHE A 90 14.40 7.01 -16.36
N PRO A 91 15.52 6.35 -16.73
CA PRO A 91 15.86 6.13 -18.12
C PRO A 91 14.78 5.28 -18.81
N GLU A 92 14.67 5.42 -20.13
CA GLU A 92 13.81 4.55 -20.92
C GLU A 92 14.28 3.10 -20.80
N ASP A 93 13.31 2.19 -20.65
CA ASP A 93 13.56 0.76 -20.69
C ASP A 93 13.98 0.37 -22.11
N ASN A 94 15.21 -0.12 -22.23
CA ASN A 94 15.81 -0.60 -23.47
C ASN A 94 16.29 -2.05 -23.31
N ASP A 95 15.75 -2.77 -22.32
CA ASP A 95 16.10 -4.17 -22.07
C ASP A 95 15.58 -5.06 -23.21
N GLU A 96 16.25 -6.20 -23.42
CA GLU A 96 15.80 -7.18 -24.41
C GLU A 96 14.42 -7.74 -24.02
N PRO A 97 13.55 -8.03 -24.99
CA PRO A 97 12.25 -8.62 -24.70
C PRO A 97 12.39 -9.90 -23.88
N PRO A 98 11.55 -10.11 -22.85
CA PRO A 98 11.56 -11.35 -22.09
C PRO A 98 11.17 -12.53 -23.00
N PRO A 99 11.55 -13.77 -22.64
CA PRO A 99 11.10 -14.95 -23.37
C PRO A 99 9.58 -15.10 -23.27
N ASP A 100 8.97 -15.71 -24.30
CA ASP A 100 7.55 -16.03 -24.29
C ASP A 100 7.21 -16.98 -23.13
N ASP A 101 6.21 -16.63 -22.31
CA ASP A 101 5.62 -17.49 -21.29
C ASP A 101 4.23 -17.96 -21.74
N ASN A 102 4.17 -19.17 -22.30
CA ASN A 102 2.94 -19.80 -22.76
C ASN A 102 2.39 -20.84 -21.76
N SER A 103 2.75 -20.74 -20.48
CA SER A 103 2.29 -21.71 -19.48
C SER A 103 0.81 -21.54 -19.12
N GLY A 104 0.21 -20.39 -19.43
CA GLY A 104 -1.22 -20.13 -19.31
C GLY A 104 -1.71 -19.85 -17.88
N TRP A 105 -0.80 -19.46 -16.98
CA TRP A 105 -1.16 -19.02 -15.62
C TRP A 105 -1.98 -17.71 -15.62
N ASP A 106 -1.89 -16.96 -16.72
CA ASP A 106 -2.47 -15.65 -16.97
C ASP A 106 -3.77 -15.69 -17.79
N ILE A 107 -4.47 -16.82 -17.81
CA ILE A 107 -5.72 -16.98 -18.58
C ILE A 107 -6.83 -15.98 -18.21
N ASP A 108 -6.77 -15.42 -17.00
CA ASP A 108 -7.73 -14.48 -16.44
C ASP A 108 -7.22 -13.02 -16.44
N PHE A 109 -6.12 -12.70 -17.15
CA PHE A 109 -5.60 -11.33 -17.28
C PHE A 109 -6.43 -10.46 -18.25
#